data_AF-A0A914PN89-F1
#
_entry.id   AF-A0A914PN89-F1
#
_cell.length_a   1.000
_cell.length_b   1.000
_cell.length_c   1.000
_cell.angle_alpha   90.00
_cell.angle_beta   90.00
_cell.angle_gamma   90.00
#
_symmetry.space_group_name_H-M   'P 1'
#
loop_
_entity.id
_entity.type
_entity.pdbx_description
1 polymer ?
#
loop_
_entity_poly.entity_id
_entity_poly.type
_entity_poly.pdbx_seq_one_letter_code
_entity_poly.pdbx_strand_id
1 'polypeptide(L)'
;MHWSIEWYTTLPWNILSRFYGYYSKIPIPRPLRRIVYGIYAWKNNAKQEEAEKPFEEYPTFGEWFNRKLKPGLRPISNAPVVSFRFYEL
;
A
#
# COMPACT_ATOMS: atom_id res chain seq x y z
N MET A 1 -6.29 -32.25 11.20
CA MET A 1 -5.18 -31.43 11.73
C MET A 1 -4.96 -30.26 10.77
N HIS A 2 -5.23 -29.05 11.22
CA HIS A 2 -5.17 -27.84 10.39
C HIS A 2 -3.81 -27.17 10.61
N TRP A 3 -2.75 -27.79 10.08
CA TRP A 3 -1.36 -27.37 10.28
C TRP A 3 -1.11 -25.90 9.92
N SER A 4 -1.85 -25.36 8.94
CA SER A 4 -1.80 -23.96 8.54
C SER A 4 -2.18 -22.98 9.67
N ILE A 5 -3.07 -23.37 10.59
CA ILE A 5 -3.50 -22.54 11.72
C ILE A 5 -2.43 -22.56 12.82
N GLU A 6 -1.86 -23.73 13.11
CA GLU A 6 -0.84 -23.88 14.16
C GLU A 6 0.44 -23.10 13.83
N TRP A 7 0.88 -23.12 12.56
CA TRP A 7 2.00 -22.30 12.11
C TRP A 7 1.66 -20.80 12.08
N TYR A 8 0.42 -20.46 11.77
CA TYR A 8 -0.03 -19.07 11.80
C TYR A 8 -0.08 -18.53 13.24
N THR A 9 -0.59 -19.27 14.21
CA THR A 9 -0.75 -18.79 15.59
C THR A 9 0.56 -18.69 16.38
N THR A 10 1.58 -19.45 15.98
CA THR A 10 2.90 -19.45 16.63
C THR A 10 3.82 -18.31 16.16
N LEU A 11 3.53 -17.69 15.03
CA LEU A 11 4.29 -16.54 14.53
C LEU A 11 4.05 -15.29 15.40
N PRO A 12 5.10 -14.55 15.78
CA PRO A 12 4.96 -13.32 16.56
C PRO A 12 4.51 -12.16 15.67
N TRP A 13 3.23 -12.14 15.29
CA TRP A 13 2.64 -11.15 14.38
C TRP A 13 2.88 -9.71 14.79
N ASN A 14 2.88 -9.43 16.09
CA ASN A 14 3.13 -8.08 16.62
C ASN A 14 4.54 -7.60 16.26
N ILE A 15 5.54 -8.48 16.36
CA ILE A 15 6.93 -8.16 16.03
C ILE A 15 7.05 -7.96 14.52
N LEU A 16 6.54 -8.91 13.73
CA LEU A 16 6.57 -8.82 12.26
C LEU A 16 5.87 -7.56 11.74
N SER A 17 4.69 -7.25 12.28
CA SER A 17 3.94 -6.04 11.92
C SER A 17 4.74 -4.77 12.21
N ARG A 18 5.39 -4.69 13.38
CA ARG A 18 6.25 -3.55 13.74
C ARG A 18 7.48 -3.47 12.82
N PHE A 19 8.10 -4.59 12.46
CA PHE A 19 9.21 -4.63 11.52
C PHE A 19 8.80 -4.11 10.14
N TYR A 20 7.68 -4.56 9.60
CA TYR A 20 7.15 -4.06 8.33
C TYR A 20 6.81 -2.57 8.39
N GLY A 21 6.24 -2.10 9.51
CA GLY A 21 5.96 -0.68 9.74
C GLY A 21 7.23 0.18 9.87
N TYR A 22 8.33 -0.38 10.35
CA TYR A 22 9.63 0.30 10.35
C TYR A 22 10.24 0.32 8.95
N TYR A 23 10.24 -0.83 8.26
CA TYR A 23 10.77 -0.98 6.91
C TYR A 23 10.06 -0.06 5.91
N SER A 24 8.74 0.11 6.03
CA SER A 24 7.96 0.98 5.16
C SER A 24 8.33 2.46 5.27
N LYS A 25 9.00 2.87 6.35
CA LYS A 25 9.48 4.25 6.57
C LYS A 25 10.93 4.46 6.10
N ILE A 26 11.63 3.41 5.73
CA ILE A 26 13.02 3.51 5.28
C ILE A 26 13.03 4.09 3.86
N PRO A 27 13.80 5.17 3.60
CA PRO A 27 13.92 5.71 2.26
C PRO A 27 14.71 4.76 1.37
N ILE A 28 14.14 4.42 0.22
CA ILE A 28 14.77 3.54 -0.77
C ILE A 28 15.54 4.41 -1.79
N PRO A 29 16.70 3.97 -2.32
CA PRO A 29 17.38 4.68 -3.40
C PRO A 29 16.50 4.82 -4.66
N ARG A 30 16.54 5.98 -5.31
CA ARG A 30 15.69 6.32 -6.48
C ARG A 30 15.55 5.23 -7.55
N PRO A 31 16.64 4.59 -8.07
CA PRO A 31 16.48 3.58 -9.12
C PRO A 31 15.80 2.30 -8.61
N LEU A 32 15.98 1.97 -7.33
CA LEU A 32 15.40 0.77 -6.74
C LEU A 32 13.91 0.93 -6.44
N ARG A 33 13.42 2.18 -6.23
CA ARG A 33 12.00 2.49 -6.01
C ARG A 33 11.12 1.96 -7.15
N ARG A 34 11.48 2.26 -8.39
CA ARG A 34 10.72 1.82 -9.57
C ARG A 34 10.63 0.29 -9.65
N ILE A 35 11.71 -0.41 -9.33
CA ILE A 35 11.76 -1.87 -9.36
C ILE A 35 10.90 -2.46 -8.25
N VAL A 36 11.13 -2.02 -7.00
CA VAL A 36 10.43 -2.57 -5.83
C VAL A 36 8.92 -2.26 -5.89
N TYR A 37 8.56 -1.00 -6.15
CA TYR A 37 7.16 -0.60 -6.24
C TYR A 37 6.50 -1.18 -7.49
N GLY A 38 7.22 -1.28 -8.61
CA GLY A 38 6.73 -1.90 -9.84
C GLY A 38 6.43 -3.38 -9.68
N ILE A 39 7.32 -4.16 -9.04
CA ILE A 39 7.06 -5.58 -8.73
C ILE A 39 5.86 -5.72 -7.81
N TYR A 40 5.77 -4.89 -6.76
CA TYR A 40 4.62 -4.93 -5.87
C TYR A 40 3.31 -4.58 -6.59
N ALA A 41 3.33 -3.53 -7.42
CA ALA A 41 2.20 -3.07 -8.19
C ALA A 41 1.72 -4.14 -9.18
N TRP A 42 2.66 -4.79 -9.88
CA TRP A 42 2.36 -5.89 -10.79
C TRP A 42 1.73 -7.07 -10.05
N LYS A 43 2.29 -7.49 -8.91
CA LYS A 43 1.75 -8.61 -8.11
C LYS A 43 0.34 -8.34 -7.59
N ASN A 44 0.04 -7.09 -7.22
CA ASN A 44 -1.24 -6.70 -6.61
C ASN A 44 -2.22 -6.06 -7.60
N ASN A 45 -1.90 -6.01 -8.90
CA ASN A 45 -2.65 -5.26 -9.91
C ASN A 45 -2.91 -3.80 -9.51
N ALA A 46 -1.98 -3.17 -8.78
CA ALA A 46 -2.10 -1.78 -8.39
C ALA A 46 -1.76 -0.89 -9.59
N LYS A 47 -2.79 -0.27 -10.19
CA LYS A 47 -2.62 0.64 -11.32
C LYS A 47 -1.85 1.89 -10.87
N GLN A 48 -0.67 2.08 -11.45
CA GLN A 48 0.14 3.26 -11.21
C GLN A 48 -0.43 4.49 -11.93
N GLU A 49 -1.15 4.30 -13.04
CA GLU A 49 -1.81 5.38 -13.78
C GLU A 49 -2.84 6.14 -12.94
N GLU A 50 -3.40 5.48 -11.92
CA GLU A 50 -4.36 6.07 -11.00
C GLU A 50 -3.68 6.88 -9.89
N ALA A 51 -2.38 6.71 -9.68
CA ALA A 51 -1.62 7.44 -8.67
C ALA A 51 -1.41 8.91 -9.08
N GLU A 52 -1.34 9.79 -8.09
CA GLU A 52 -1.05 11.22 -8.30
C GLU A 52 0.37 11.47 -8.82
N LYS A 53 1.37 10.69 -8.36
CA LYS A 53 2.80 10.87 -8.69
C LYS A 53 3.43 9.58 -9.24
N PRO A 54 4.53 9.65 -10.00
CA PRO A 54 5.32 8.48 -10.42
C PRO A 54 6.07 7.81 -9.25
N PHE A 55 6.56 6.59 -9.45
CA PHE A 55 7.20 5.78 -8.41
C PHE A 55 8.43 6.44 -7.78
N GLU A 56 9.21 7.17 -8.58
CA GLU A 56 10.46 7.81 -8.19
C GLU A 56 10.25 8.94 -7.17
N GLU A 57 9.07 9.56 -7.19
CA GLU A 57 8.69 10.69 -6.34
C GLU A 57 8.24 10.28 -4.93
N TYR A 58 8.15 8.98 -4.64
CA TYR A 58 7.83 8.47 -3.30
C TYR A 58 9.09 7.99 -2.57
N PRO A 59 9.66 8.80 -1.65
CA PRO A 59 10.82 8.43 -0.82
C PRO A 59 10.75 7.05 -0.19
N THR A 60 9.60 6.69 0.35
CA THR A 60 9.41 5.46 1.13
C THR A 60 8.29 4.57 0.57
N PHE A 61 8.35 3.27 0.87
CA PHE A 61 7.29 2.35 0.47
C PHE A 61 5.95 2.71 1.14
N GLY A 62 5.98 3.17 2.39
CA GLY A 62 4.79 3.60 3.12
C GLY A 62 4.11 4.81 2.49
N GLU A 63 4.87 5.78 1.98
CA GLU A 63 4.32 6.93 1.25
C GLU A 63 3.71 6.52 -0.08
N TRP A 64 4.37 5.63 -0.82
CA TRP A 64 3.81 5.06 -2.04
C TRP A 64 2.54 4.24 -1.76
N PHE A 65 2.53 3.42 -0.70
CA PHE A 65 1.37 2.62 -0.32
C PHE A 65 0.16 3.49 0.06
N ASN A 66 0.39 4.60 0.76
CA ASN A 66 -0.63 5.59 1.13
C ASN A 66 -0.80 6.70 0.07
N ARG A 67 -0.35 6.49 -1.17
CA ARG A 67 -0.44 7.49 -2.24
C ARG A 67 -1.89 7.90 -2.49
N LYS A 68 -2.09 9.19 -2.77
CA LYS A 68 -3.37 9.71 -3.26
C LYS A 68 -3.61 9.28 -4.71
N LEU A 69 -4.87 9.08 -5.03
CA LEU A 69 -5.33 8.83 -6.39
C LEU A 69 -5.60 10.15 -7.11
N LYS A 70 -5.52 10.16 -8.44
CA LYS A 70 -5.87 11.35 -9.23
C LYS A 70 -7.31 11.81 -8.94
N PRO A 71 -7.54 13.14 -8.94
CA PRO A 71 -8.88 13.68 -8.71
C PRO A 71 -9.85 13.16 -9.76
N GLY A 72 -11.06 12.80 -9.34
CA GLY A 72 -12.13 12.34 -10.24
C GLY A 72 -12.18 10.84 -10.55
N LEU A 73 -11.19 10.04 -10.15
CA LEU A 73 -11.19 8.59 -10.43
C LEU A 73 -12.24 7.79 -9.64
N ARG A 74 -12.69 8.32 -8.50
CA ARG A 74 -13.72 7.70 -7.66
C ARG A 74 -14.86 8.69 -7.44
N PRO A 75 -15.76 8.87 -8.42
CA PRO A 75 -16.93 9.72 -8.24
C PRO A 75 -17.80 9.14 -7.12
N ILE A 76 -18.27 10.02 -6.23
CA ILE A 76 -19.21 9.66 -5.16
C ILE A 76 -20.61 9.69 -5.77
N SER A 77 -21.37 8.61 -5.57
CA SER A 77 -22.78 8.57 -5.98
C SER A 77 -23.63 9.39 -5.02
N ASN A 78 -24.72 9.99 -5.50
CA ASN A 78 -25.72 10.70 -4.67
C ASN A 78 -26.60 9.75 -3.82
N ALA A 79 -26.19 8.49 -3.66
CA ALA A 79 -26.90 7.53 -2.83
C ALA A 79 -26.77 7.89 -1.34
N PRO A 80 -27.78 7.58 -0.51
CA PRO A 80 -27.75 7.86 0.93
C PRO A 80 -26.65 7.07 1.68
N VAL A 81 -26.14 5.99 1.08
CA VAL A 81 -25.03 5.20 1.61
C VAL A 81 -24.02 4.99 0.49
N VAL A 82 -22.77 5.33 0.76
CA VAL A 82 -21.63 5.10 -0.14
C VAL A 82 -20.51 4.42 0.64
N SER A 83 -19.58 3.77 -0.07
CA SER A 83 -18.39 3.21 0.56
C SER A 83 -17.57 4.31 1.27
N PHE A 84 -17.00 3.98 2.42
CA PHE A 84 -16.19 4.91 3.23
C PHE A 84 -15.02 5.53 2.42
N ARG A 85 -14.80 6.84 2.61
CA ARG A 85 -13.74 7.63 1.94
C ARG A 85 -12.70 8.09 2.96
N PHE A 86 -11.43 7.75 2.74
CA PHE A 86 -10.31 8.03 3.66
C PHE A 86 -9.58 9.39 3.44
N TYR A 87 -10.02 10.26 2.52
CA TYR A 87 -9.23 11.43 2.08
C TYR A 87 -9.68 12.80 2.64
N GLU A 88 -10.57 12.86 3.62
CA GLU A 88 -11.05 14.13 4.24
C GLU A 88 -10.71 14.27 5.73
N LEU A 89 -9.60 13.68 6.18
CA LEU A 89 -8.99 13.94 7.50
C LEU A 89 -7.61 14.58 7.34
#